data_AF-A0A951CYC7-F1
#
_entry.id   AF-A0A951CYC7-F1
#
_cell.length_a   1.000
_cell.length_b   1.000
_cell.length_c   1.000
_cell.angle_alpha   90.00
_cell.angle_beta   90.00
_cell.angle_gamma   90.00
#
_symmetry.space_group_name_H-M   'P 1'
#
loop_
_entity.id
_entity.type
_entity.pdbx_description
1 polymer ?
#
loop_
_entity_poly.entity_id
_entity_poly.type
_entity_poly.pdbx_seq_one_letter_code
_entity_poly.pdbx_strand_id
1 'polypeptide(L)'
;MELVLGVGLGIGIAAIVAAVWRAMRAPRTAGIPEAAMQAALHAATATLPHLRKGLTPRNAERTVPYLRALTGAAAIALADTRAVLAIDGEGREQVRPGDLLSRLLERAGDNRLHIVPRLVSSDPTCPLRSAVLVPLIAQGKRIGTLIAFYRSVGRP
;
A
#
# COMPACT_ATOMS: atom_id res chain seq x y z
N MET A 1 42.61 40.98 26.72
CA MET A 1 41.44 40.36 27.39
C MET A 1 40.37 39.88 26.40
N GLU A 2 40.34 40.38 25.15
CA GLU A 2 39.41 39.97 24.09
C GLU A 2 39.55 38.52 23.58
N LEU A 3 40.76 37.94 23.58
CA LEU A 3 41.00 36.58 23.06
C LEU A 3 40.46 35.48 23.98
N VAL A 4 40.40 35.71 25.29
CA VAL A 4 39.94 34.73 26.27
C VAL A 4 38.41 34.56 26.21
N LEU A 5 37.69 35.64 25.89
CA LEU A 5 36.24 35.65 25.72
C LEU A 5 35.80 34.89 24.45
N GLY A 6 36.55 35.02 23.35
CA GLY A 6 36.25 34.32 22.10
C GLY A 6 36.43 32.80 22.19
N VAL A 7 37.46 32.33 22.90
CA VAL A 7 37.77 30.90 23.06
C VAL A 7 36.74 30.20 23.96
N GLY A 8 36.28 30.86 25.01
CA GLY A 8 35.25 30.30 25.91
C GLY A 8 33.91 30.04 25.22
N LEU A 9 33.50 30.96 24.33
CA LEU A 9 32.24 30.82 23.59
C LEU A 9 32.27 29.64 22.60
N GLY A 10 33.41 29.42 21.94
CA GLY A 10 33.58 28.32 20.98
C GLY A 10 33.50 26.94 21.61
N ILE A 11 34.07 26.76 22.82
CA ILE A 11 34.04 25.48 23.55
C ILE A 11 32.61 25.15 23.99
N GLY A 12 31.85 26.15 24.44
CA GLY A 12 30.45 25.96 24.84
C GLY A 12 29.57 25.47 23.69
N ILE A 13 29.68 26.10 22.52
CA ILE A 13 28.91 25.71 21.34
C ILE A 13 29.30 24.30 20.88
N ALA A 14 30.61 23.97 20.86
CA ALA A 14 31.08 22.65 20.48
C ALA A 14 30.57 21.54 21.43
N ALA A 15 30.52 21.80 22.73
CA ALA A 15 30.01 20.84 23.72
C ALA A 15 28.50 20.58 23.54
N ILE A 16 27.71 21.63 23.29
CA ILE A 16 26.27 21.52 23.05
C ILE A 16 26.00 20.77 21.75
N VAL A 17 26.70 21.13 20.66
CA VAL A 17 26.57 20.43 19.38
C VAL A 17 26.96 18.96 19.52
N ALA A 18 28.07 18.65 20.21
CA ALA A 18 28.47 17.27 20.46
C ALA A 18 27.45 16.49 21.29
N ALA A 19 26.86 17.10 22.31
CA ALA A 19 25.82 16.48 23.14
C ALA A 19 24.54 16.20 22.33
N VAL A 20 24.09 17.15 21.52
CA VAL A 20 22.93 16.99 20.63
C VAL A 20 23.22 15.93 19.57
N TRP A 21 24.42 15.91 19.00
CA TRP A 21 24.82 14.89 18.02
C TRP A 21 24.86 13.49 18.65
N ARG A 22 25.33 13.36 19.90
CA ARG A 22 25.31 12.11 20.66
C ARG A 22 23.89 11.64 20.96
N ALA A 23 22.99 12.55 21.34
CA ALA A 23 21.59 12.24 21.61
C ALA A 23 20.84 11.81 20.34
N MET A 24 21.11 12.43 19.19
CA MET A 24 20.52 12.04 17.91
C MET A 24 21.11 10.75 17.35
N ARG A 25 22.37 10.43 17.66
CA ARG A 25 23.05 9.20 17.21
C ARG A 25 22.86 8.01 18.15
N ALA A 26 22.30 8.18 19.34
CA ALA A 26 22.03 7.06 20.24
C ALA A 26 20.89 6.19 19.66
N PRO A 27 21.19 4.99 19.11
CA PRO A 27 20.14 4.09 18.68
C PRO A 27 19.46 3.59 19.96
N ARG A 28 18.14 3.78 20.07
CA ARG A 28 17.35 3.18 21.15
C ARG A 28 17.21 1.67 20.92
N THR A 29 18.30 0.94 21.03
CA THR A 29 18.30 -0.52 21.14
C THR A 29 18.19 -0.87 22.62
N ALA A 30 17.06 -0.52 23.23
CA ALA A 30 16.62 -1.21 24.44
C ALA A 30 16.27 -2.63 23.99
N GLY A 31 17.10 -3.60 24.36
CA GLY A 31 16.96 -5.01 23.95
C GLY A 31 15.54 -5.49 24.16
N ILE A 32 14.89 -5.91 23.08
CA ILE A 32 13.58 -6.55 23.14
C ILE A 32 13.78 -7.81 23.98
N PRO A 33 13.10 -7.95 25.14
CA PRO A 33 13.29 -9.13 25.99
C PRO A 33 13.01 -10.39 25.16
N GLU A 34 13.86 -11.41 25.29
CA GLU A 34 13.80 -12.62 24.44
C GLU A 34 12.41 -13.26 24.44
N ALA A 35 11.69 -13.19 25.57
CA ALA A 35 10.30 -13.64 25.68
C ALA A 35 9.32 -12.83 24.81
N ALA A 36 9.52 -11.51 24.67
CA ALA A 36 8.71 -10.67 23.77
C ALA A 36 9.05 -10.94 22.30
N MET A 37 10.32 -11.21 21.99
CA MET A 37 10.73 -11.63 20.65
C MET A 37 10.13 -13.00 20.29
N GLN A 38 10.19 -13.97 21.20
CA GLN A 38 9.61 -15.30 21.03
C GLN A 38 8.08 -15.23 20.93
N ALA A 39 7.40 -14.43 21.75
CA ALA A 39 5.95 -14.24 21.66
C ALA A 39 5.55 -13.58 20.34
N ALA A 40 6.31 -12.57 19.88
CA ALA A 40 6.08 -11.94 18.58
C ALA A 40 6.31 -12.93 17.43
N LEU A 41 7.36 -13.77 17.51
CA LEU A 41 7.63 -14.80 16.52
C LEU A 41 6.54 -15.88 16.52
N HIS A 42 6.09 -16.30 17.70
CA HIS A 42 5.05 -17.32 17.84
C HIS A 42 3.70 -16.78 17.34
N ALA A 43 3.37 -15.52 17.65
CA ALA A 43 2.19 -14.84 17.11
C ALA A 43 2.28 -14.65 15.59
N ALA A 44 3.45 -14.31 15.04
CA ALA A 44 3.68 -14.25 13.60
C ALA A 44 3.50 -15.63 12.95
N THR A 45 4.09 -16.68 13.53
CA THR A 45 4.01 -18.05 12.99
C THR A 45 2.60 -18.62 13.07
N ALA A 46 1.84 -18.28 14.12
CA ALA A 46 0.44 -18.70 14.29
C ALA A 46 -0.53 -17.94 13.36
N THR A 47 -0.19 -16.72 12.92
CA THR A 47 -1.01 -15.93 11.99
C THR A 47 -0.67 -16.17 10.51
N LEU A 48 0.53 -16.69 10.21
CA LEU A 48 0.94 -17.09 8.86
C LEU A 48 -0.06 -18.02 8.15
N PRO A 49 -0.67 -19.05 8.78
CA PRO A 49 -1.68 -19.90 8.15
C PRO A 49 -2.98 -19.17 7.79
N HIS A 50 -3.36 -18.15 8.55
CA HIS A 50 -4.58 -17.36 8.31
C HIS A 50 -4.35 -16.28 7.24
N LEU A 51 -3.13 -15.75 7.14
CA LEU A 51 -2.67 -14.95 6.00
C LEU A 51 -2.38 -15.82 4.75
N ARG A 52 -2.03 -17.10 4.92
CA ARG A 52 -1.92 -18.12 3.87
C ARG A 52 -3.25 -18.60 3.30
N LYS A 53 -4.39 -18.29 3.94
CA LYS A 53 -5.70 -18.47 3.30
C LYS A 53 -5.88 -17.52 2.11
N GLY A 54 -5.03 -16.50 1.98
CA GLY A 54 -4.77 -15.80 0.74
C GLY A 54 -5.87 -14.86 0.26
N LEU A 55 -5.52 -14.06 -0.74
CA LEU A 55 -6.47 -13.39 -1.62
C LEU A 55 -7.19 -14.51 -2.41
N THR A 56 -8.29 -15.02 -1.88
CA THR A 56 -9.09 -16.08 -2.52
C THR A 56 -10.35 -15.49 -3.12
N PRO A 57 -10.93 -16.14 -4.14
CA PRO A 57 -12.20 -15.70 -4.74
C PRO A 57 -13.28 -15.46 -3.68
N ARG A 58 -13.48 -16.42 -2.76
CA ARG A 58 -14.51 -16.34 -1.71
C ARG A 58 -14.31 -15.17 -0.73
N ASN A 59 -13.07 -14.88 -0.35
CA ASN A 59 -12.78 -13.76 0.54
C ASN A 59 -12.89 -12.43 -0.21
N ALA A 60 -12.42 -12.40 -1.46
CA ALA A 60 -12.53 -11.23 -2.33
C ALA A 60 -14.01 -10.87 -2.55
N GLU A 61 -14.85 -11.82 -2.95
CA GLU A 61 -16.31 -11.63 -3.15
C GLU A 61 -16.98 -11.03 -1.92
N ARG A 62 -16.62 -11.47 -0.72
CA ARG A 62 -17.17 -10.92 0.52
C ARG A 62 -16.64 -9.53 0.84
N THR A 63 -15.41 -9.20 0.44
CA THR A 63 -14.72 -7.97 0.85
C THR A 63 -15.00 -6.80 -0.10
N VAL A 64 -15.11 -7.06 -1.41
CA VAL A 64 -15.28 -6.03 -2.44
C VAL A 64 -16.49 -5.10 -2.17
N PRO A 65 -17.68 -5.58 -1.75
CA PRO A 65 -18.81 -4.70 -1.43
C PRO A 65 -18.50 -3.71 -0.29
N TYR A 66 -17.81 -4.15 0.75
CA TYR A 66 -17.40 -3.27 1.87
C TYR A 66 -16.37 -2.25 1.41
N LEU A 67 -15.38 -2.66 0.61
CA LEU A 67 -14.38 -1.74 0.07
C LEU A 67 -15.01 -0.68 -0.83
N ARG A 68 -16.00 -1.06 -1.63
CA ARG A 68 -16.75 -0.11 -2.47
C ARG A 68 -17.49 0.91 -1.61
N ALA A 69 -18.17 0.46 -0.55
CA ALA A 69 -18.84 1.35 0.39
C ALA A 69 -17.86 2.31 1.09
N LEU A 70 -16.68 1.82 1.50
CA LEU A 70 -15.66 2.63 2.18
C LEU A 70 -14.99 3.66 1.25
N THR A 71 -14.74 3.30 0.00
CA THR A 71 -14.02 4.15 -0.96
C THR A 71 -14.93 5.08 -1.75
N GLY A 72 -16.25 4.85 -1.73
CA GLY A 72 -17.20 5.56 -2.58
C GLY A 72 -16.98 5.33 -4.08
N ALA A 73 -16.21 4.31 -4.45
CA ALA A 73 -15.93 3.98 -5.84
C ALA A 73 -17.18 3.49 -6.57
N ALA A 74 -17.26 3.73 -7.88
CA ALA A 74 -18.36 3.24 -8.71
C ALA A 74 -18.31 1.71 -8.84
N ALA A 75 -17.09 1.16 -8.89
CA ALA A 75 -16.82 -0.27 -8.81
C ALA A 75 -15.46 -0.54 -8.16
N ILE A 76 -15.30 -1.71 -7.55
CA ILE A 76 -14.03 -2.22 -7.03
C ILE A 76 -13.80 -3.61 -7.62
N ALA A 77 -12.58 -3.88 -8.06
CA ALA A 77 -12.11 -5.23 -8.37
C ALA A 77 -10.90 -5.61 -7.51
N LEU A 78 -10.85 -6.88 -7.11
CA LEU A 78 -9.69 -7.50 -6.50
C LEU A 78 -9.14 -8.55 -7.45
N ALA A 79 -7.84 -8.52 -7.68
CA ALA A 79 -7.13 -9.45 -8.53
C ALA A 79 -5.91 -10.00 -7.81
N ASP A 80 -5.56 -11.26 -8.04
CA ASP A 80 -4.26 -11.80 -7.66
C ASP A 80 -3.21 -11.47 -8.74
N THR A 81 -2.06 -12.14 -8.70
CA THR A 81 -0.99 -11.95 -9.68
C THR A 81 -1.31 -12.50 -11.08
N ARG A 82 -2.42 -13.20 -11.27
CA ARG A 82 -2.79 -13.95 -12.48
C ARG A 82 -4.17 -13.55 -13.04
N ALA A 83 -5.15 -13.29 -12.18
CA ALA A 83 -6.55 -13.10 -12.56
C ALA A 83 -7.35 -12.24 -11.57
N VAL A 84 -8.51 -11.75 -12.03
CA VAL A 84 -9.54 -11.17 -11.14
C VAL A 84 -10.11 -12.26 -10.25
N LEU A 85 -10.23 -11.95 -8.98
CA LEU A 85 -10.86 -12.83 -7.99
C LEU A 85 -12.30 -12.41 -7.71
N ALA A 86 -12.59 -11.10 -7.69
CA ALA A 86 -13.94 -10.59 -7.51
C ALA A 86 -14.07 -9.16 -8.04
N ILE A 87 -15.29 -8.79 -8.44
CA ILE A 87 -15.68 -7.42 -8.77
C ILE A 87 -17.09 -7.12 -8.27
N ASP A 88 -17.29 -5.90 -7.78
CA ASP A 88 -18.62 -5.36 -7.42
C ASP A 88 -18.74 -3.92 -7.90
N GLY A 89 -19.96 -3.54 -8.26
CA GLY A 89 -20.32 -2.21 -8.70
C GLY A 89 -20.67 -2.11 -10.18
N GLU A 90 -20.66 -0.89 -10.68
CA GLU A 90 -21.04 -0.59 -12.06
C GLU A 90 -20.03 -1.14 -13.07
N GLY A 91 -20.50 -1.49 -14.25
CA GLY A 91 -19.61 -2.03 -15.26
C GLY A 91 -19.17 -3.48 -15.00
N ARG A 92 -19.67 -4.14 -13.94
CA ARG A 92 -19.30 -5.54 -13.62
C ARG A 92 -19.55 -6.52 -14.75
N GLU A 93 -20.54 -6.25 -15.60
CA GLU A 93 -20.92 -7.08 -16.73
C GLU A 93 -19.95 -6.89 -17.92
N GLN A 94 -19.34 -5.71 -17.99
CA GLN A 94 -18.33 -5.31 -18.96
C GLN A 94 -16.90 -5.62 -18.51
N VAL A 95 -16.62 -5.71 -17.21
CA VAL A 95 -15.32 -6.14 -16.67
C VAL A 95 -15.31 -7.67 -16.59
N ARG A 96 -15.31 -8.32 -17.76
CA ARG A 96 -14.99 -9.75 -17.84
C ARG A 96 -13.47 -9.96 -17.84
N PRO A 97 -12.97 -11.08 -17.28
CA PRO A 97 -11.56 -11.45 -17.40
C PRO A 97 -11.19 -11.60 -18.88
N GLY A 98 -10.30 -10.74 -19.39
CA GLY A 98 -9.90 -10.80 -20.81
C GLY A 98 -9.19 -9.54 -21.32
N ASP A 99 -9.89 -8.41 -21.40
CA ASP A 99 -9.38 -7.24 -22.15
C ASP A 99 -9.00 -6.03 -21.28
N LEU A 100 -9.95 -5.48 -20.52
CA LEU A 100 -9.69 -4.25 -19.77
C LEU A 100 -8.79 -4.52 -18.57
N LEU A 101 -9.04 -5.62 -17.86
CA LEU A 101 -8.37 -5.88 -16.60
C LEU A 101 -6.97 -6.47 -16.80
N SER A 102 -6.73 -7.25 -17.86
CA SER A 102 -5.39 -7.71 -18.24
C SER A 102 -4.44 -6.52 -18.50
N ARG A 103 -4.89 -5.54 -19.27
CA ARG A 103 -4.13 -4.29 -19.54
C ARG A 103 -3.90 -3.46 -18.27
N LEU A 104 -4.84 -3.46 -17.34
CA LEU A 104 -4.69 -2.78 -16.06
C LEU A 104 -3.68 -3.50 -15.15
N LEU A 105 -3.72 -4.83 -15.09
CA LEU A 105 -2.77 -5.63 -14.30
C LEU A 105 -1.34 -5.54 -14.81
N GLU A 106 -1.15 -5.47 -16.12
CA GLU A 106 0.16 -5.20 -16.73
C GLU A 106 0.75 -3.86 -16.23
N ARG A 107 -0.08 -2.81 -16.14
CA ARG A 107 0.34 -1.50 -15.63
C ARG A 107 0.66 -1.50 -14.14
N ALA A 108 0.06 -2.40 -13.35
CA ALA A 108 0.36 -2.55 -11.93
C ALA A 108 1.67 -3.33 -11.65
N GLY A 109 2.47 -3.62 -12.69
CA GLY A 109 3.65 -4.49 -12.66
C GLY A 109 4.81 -4.02 -11.77
N ASP A 110 4.90 -2.73 -11.45
CA ASP A 110 6.06 -2.13 -10.78
C ASP A 110 5.91 -2.01 -9.25
N ASN A 111 4.88 -2.63 -8.67
CA ASN A 111 4.53 -2.53 -7.24
C ASN A 111 4.30 -1.09 -6.74
N ARG A 112 3.96 -0.15 -7.64
CA ARG A 112 3.59 1.21 -7.27
C ARG A 112 2.10 1.46 -7.50
N LEU A 113 1.57 2.42 -6.74
CA LEU A 113 0.23 2.94 -6.99
C LEU A 113 0.19 3.57 -8.38
N HIS A 114 -0.83 3.21 -9.15
CA HIS A 114 -1.04 3.70 -10.51
C HIS A 114 -2.41 4.37 -10.61
N ILE A 115 -2.43 5.59 -11.15
CA ILE A 115 -3.67 6.28 -11.49
C ILE A 115 -3.82 6.21 -13.00
N VAL A 116 -4.93 5.65 -13.46
CA VAL A 116 -5.36 5.65 -14.86
C VAL A 116 -6.42 6.72 -14.99
N PRO A 117 -6.04 7.95 -15.42
CA PRO A 117 -6.96 9.09 -15.43
C PRO A 117 -8.08 8.92 -16.46
N ARG A 118 -7.85 8.11 -17.51
CA ARG A 118 -8.82 7.81 -18.57
C ARG A 118 -8.83 6.34 -18.92
N LEU A 119 -9.98 5.70 -18.75
CA LEU A 119 -10.29 4.37 -19.26
C LEU A 119 -10.95 4.50 -20.64
N VAL A 120 -10.54 3.61 -21.54
CA VAL A 120 -11.19 3.42 -22.84
C VAL A 120 -11.87 2.07 -22.76
N SER A 121 -13.19 2.07 -22.66
CA SER A 121 -14.01 0.87 -22.77
C SER A 121 -14.52 0.76 -24.22
N SER A 122 -14.55 -0.45 -24.76
CA SER A 122 -15.14 -0.72 -26.07
C SER A 122 -16.66 -0.58 -26.08
N ASP A 123 -17.29 -0.60 -24.91
CA ASP A 123 -18.73 -0.40 -24.73
C ASP A 123 -19.03 1.09 -24.45
N PRO A 124 -19.79 1.77 -25.31
CA PRO A 124 -20.16 3.18 -25.12
C PRO A 124 -21.06 3.41 -23.89
N THR A 125 -21.71 2.38 -23.36
CA THR A 125 -22.58 2.46 -22.18
C THR A 125 -21.81 2.37 -20.85
N CYS A 126 -20.49 2.09 -20.90
CA CYS A 126 -19.68 1.95 -19.70
C CYS A 126 -19.53 3.29 -18.95
N PRO A 127 -20.01 3.39 -17.70
CA PRO A 127 -19.94 4.64 -16.93
C PRO A 127 -18.55 4.89 -16.31
N LEU A 128 -17.66 3.90 -16.34
CA LEU A 128 -16.34 3.98 -15.72
C LEU A 128 -15.38 4.80 -16.59
N ARG A 129 -14.78 5.84 -16.02
CA ARG A 129 -13.90 6.78 -16.75
C ARG A 129 -12.48 6.82 -16.23
N SER A 130 -12.22 6.44 -14.99
CA SER A 130 -10.87 6.35 -14.43
C SER A 130 -10.72 5.17 -13.48
N ALA A 131 -9.48 4.76 -13.22
CA ALA A 131 -9.16 3.71 -12.26
C ALA A 131 -7.94 4.08 -11.41
N VAL A 132 -7.92 3.64 -10.17
CA VAL A 132 -6.75 3.65 -9.29
C VAL A 132 -6.37 2.21 -8.98
N LEU A 133 -5.12 1.85 -9.22
CA LEU A 133 -4.57 0.52 -9.02
C LEU A 133 -3.61 0.58 -7.85
N VAL A 134 -3.91 -0.23 -6.83
CA VAL A 134 -3.13 -0.31 -5.60
C VAL A 134 -2.59 -1.71 -5.46
N PRO A 135 -1.26 -1.92 -5.57
CA PRO A 135 -0.67 -3.24 -5.38
C PRO A 135 -0.81 -3.67 -3.92
N LEU A 136 -1.24 -4.91 -3.72
CA LEU A 136 -1.31 -5.54 -2.41
C LEU A 136 0.00 -6.26 -2.16
N ILE A 137 0.81 -5.75 -1.23
CA ILE A 137 2.14 -6.28 -0.90
C ILE A 137 2.08 -6.97 0.46
N ALA A 138 2.51 -8.24 0.50
CA ALA A 138 2.74 -8.97 1.74
C ALA A 138 4.16 -9.53 1.74
N GLN A 139 4.90 -9.32 2.84
CA GLN A 139 6.30 -9.76 2.97
C GLN A 139 7.20 -9.28 1.82
N GLY A 140 7.01 -8.04 1.38
CA GLY A 140 7.78 -7.46 0.27
C GLY A 140 7.45 -8.04 -1.12
N LYS A 141 6.48 -8.96 -1.22
CA LYS A 141 6.03 -9.55 -2.48
C LYS A 141 4.60 -9.11 -2.80
N ARG A 142 4.34 -8.80 -4.08
CA ARG A 142 2.98 -8.54 -4.56
C ARG A 142 2.16 -9.82 -4.53
N ILE A 143 1.08 -9.79 -3.78
CA ILE A 143 0.09 -10.87 -3.68
C ILE A 143 -1.16 -10.61 -4.51
N GLY A 144 -1.36 -9.37 -4.97
CA GLY A 144 -2.48 -8.99 -5.83
C GLY A 144 -2.54 -7.50 -6.08
N THR A 145 -3.66 -7.04 -6.61
CA THR A 145 -3.95 -5.64 -6.92
C THR A 145 -5.42 -5.35 -6.59
N LEU A 146 -5.66 -4.23 -5.90
CA LEU A 146 -6.97 -3.63 -5.75
C LEU A 146 -7.14 -2.57 -6.83
N ILE A 147 -8.26 -2.60 -7.53
CA ILE A 147 -8.58 -1.67 -8.60
C ILE A 147 -9.88 -0.94 -8.23
N ALA A 148 -9.80 0.37 -8.04
CA ALA A 148 -10.95 1.21 -7.77
C ALA A 148 -11.33 2.02 -9.00
N PHE A 149 -12.60 1.94 -9.41
CA PHE A 149 -13.10 2.61 -10.61
C PHE A 149 -14.00 3.78 -10.26
N TYR A 150 -13.90 4.87 -11.03
CA TYR A 150 -14.68 6.08 -10.83
C TYR A 150 -15.35 6.56 -12.13
N ARG A 151 -16.49 7.24 -11.99
CA ARG A 151 -17.25 7.83 -13.11
C ARG A 151 -16.63 9.13 -13.64
N SER A 152 -15.76 9.75 -12.85
CA SER A 152 -15.04 10.95 -13.24
C SER A 152 -13.72 10.60 -13.93
N VAL A 153 -13.27 11.51 -14.80
CA VAL A 153 -11.89 11.49 -15.29
C VAL A 153 -10.99 11.85 -14.10
N GLY A 154 -9.96 11.05 -13.85
CA GLY A 154 -9.00 11.29 -12.78
C GLY A 154 -8.11 12.48 -13.12
N ARG A 155 -7.78 13.32 -12.13
CA ARG A 155 -6.66 14.26 -12.27
C ARG A 155 -5.34 13.49 -12.09
N PRO A 156 -4.33 13.72 -12.95
CA PRO A 156 -3.03 13.06 -12.86
C PRO A 156 -2.28 13.45 -11.59
#